data_AF-A0A9P6YTM6-F1
#
_entry.id   AF-A0A9P6YTM6-F1
#
_cell.length_a   1.000
_cell.length_b   1.000
_cell.length_c   1.000
_cell.angle_alpha   90.00
_cell.angle_beta   90.00
_cell.angle_gamma   90.00
#
_symmetry.space_group_name_H-M   'P 1'
#
loop_
_entity.id
_entity.type
_entity.pdbx_description
1 polymer ?
#
loop_
_entity_poly.entity_id
_entity_poly.type
_entity_poly.pdbx_seq_one_letter_code
_entity_poly.pdbx_strand_id
1 'polypeptide(L)'
;MNSSLGYATHQQQYTTHPANETVSVLLFFSILLVLFAAFMIYFWYTELHTIPAQQRGEQAVSQQQEVYVLIDNLAMQVKMTFRMPLITLMTVLYKKLRHKDTSGPEQRVYAAGAYHLLSLLFFSTAILSLTTLVAALKTATSKTIQTTLFLLVLSINLYLITRQRCYYHQKQQLFGPNDAHHHAVYETRFADWDRSMASNWVQILILVIEFFQLLSFPLRDLLSLSQHGPTSHTLSFLLNVGGWMPDIKTPSWYVYSVWTTFAVVVCSLTLAVVIHSINARYPYKLSTRWVRWCLPVVTLLYIPILTTFVGSAACQSLNEPSNAFSLTLRCHSPTVPRQPYLWLSLIGYVLAYFLTTLFLSSHERVPNKNEIAYKSISVAFIKNMGLLLAIVFLLVESTTKVNRMRALLSTAILFTMICYNIKTSPCYVDKINFFRTGSFVAILWTSALVAVLSDSNAIENLGPGTVISIVLTGWVFILFMFILLYFIYYARPSAVP
;
A
#
# COMPACT_ATOMS: atom_id res chain seq x y z
N MET A 1 21.28 -28.45 -3.19
CA MET A 1 21.35 -27.03 -2.78
C MET A 1 19.93 -26.51 -2.67
N ASN A 2 19.41 -26.44 -1.44
CA ASN A 2 18.04 -26.04 -1.17
C ASN A 2 17.94 -24.52 -1.29
N SER A 3 17.54 -24.04 -2.47
CA SER A 3 17.08 -22.66 -2.61
C SER A 3 15.70 -22.55 -1.97
N SER A 4 15.65 -22.18 -0.69
CA SER A 4 14.39 -21.76 -0.06
C SER A 4 14.04 -20.38 -0.61
N LEU A 5 12.83 -20.27 -1.17
CA LEU A 5 12.25 -18.98 -1.50
C LEU A 5 11.57 -18.40 -0.26
N GLY A 6 11.73 -17.10 -0.06
CA GLY A 6 11.10 -16.38 1.05
C GLY A 6 9.60 -16.45 0.90
N TYR A 7 8.85 -16.36 1.99
CA TYR A 7 7.39 -16.59 2.04
C TYR A 7 6.90 -17.95 1.46
N ALA A 8 7.66 -18.67 0.63
CA ALA A 8 7.32 -19.99 0.09
C ALA A 8 7.42 -21.05 1.19
N THR A 9 8.36 -20.91 2.14
CA THR A 9 8.35 -21.67 3.40
C THR A 9 7.09 -21.41 4.22
N HIS A 10 6.58 -20.18 4.23
CA HIS A 10 5.30 -19.87 4.86
C HIS A 10 4.10 -20.40 4.05
N GLN A 11 4.24 -20.53 2.72
CA GLN A 11 3.22 -21.12 1.87
C GLN A 11 3.25 -22.66 1.87
N GLN A 12 4.09 -23.29 2.70
CA GLN A 12 4.07 -24.73 2.88
C GLN A 12 2.87 -25.16 3.72
N GLN A 13 2.31 -26.31 3.39
CA GLN A 13 1.32 -26.99 4.22
C GLN A 13 2.02 -27.54 5.48
N TYR A 14 1.52 -27.19 6.67
CA TYR A 14 1.96 -27.85 7.91
C TYR A 14 1.30 -29.22 8.00
N THR A 15 2.09 -30.28 7.96
CA THR A 15 1.62 -31.67 7.87
C THR A 15 1.12 -32.25 9.20
N THR A 16 1.20 -31.53 10.33
CA THR A 16 1.05 -32.15 11.65
C THR A 16 -0.27 -31.92 12.37
N HIS A 17 -1.13 -30.96 11.99
CA HIS A 17 -2.45 -30.82 12.62
C HIS A 17 -3.52 -30.28 11.66
N PRO A 18 -4.73 -30.86 11.59
CA PRO A 18 -5.86 -30.23 10.92
C PRO A 18 -6.21 -28.94 11.66
N ALA A 19 -5.85 -27.80 11.07
CA ALA A 19 -6.17 -26.50 11.66
C ALA A 19 -7.69 -26.31 11.66
N ASN A 20 -8.26 -26.02 12.82
CA ASN A 20 -9.69 -25.71 12.95
C ASN A 20 -9.98 -24.37 12.21
N GLU A 21 -10.46 -24.47 10.97
CA GLU A 21 -10.57 -23.36 10.01
C GLU A 21 -11.67 -22.36 10.39
N THR A 22 -12.70 -22.82 11.09
CA THR A 22 -13.87 -22.04 11.49
C THR A 22 -13.50 -20.78 12.24
N VAL A 23 -12.50 -20.81 13.13
CA VAL A 23 -12.10 -19.64 13.93
C VAL A 23 -11.44 -18.56 13.08
N SER A 24 -10.57 -18.90 12.13
CA SER A 24 -9.93 -17.91 11.25
C SER A 24 -10.90 -17.33 10.21
N VAL A 25 -11.84 -18.15 9.71
CA VAL A 25 -12.92 -17.73 8.80
C VAL A 25 -13.90 -16.83 9.55
N LEU A 26 -14.37 -17.22 10.73
CA LEU A 26 -15.21 -16.38 11.59
C LEU A 26 -14.48 -15.10 11.92
N LEU A 27 -13.20 -15.11 12.33
CA LEU A 27 -12.49 -13.87 12.63
C LEU A 27 -12.42 -12.94 11.42
N PHE A 28 -12.08 -13.45 10.24
CA PHE A 28 -11.96 -12.64 9.02
C PHE A 28 -13.30 -12.02 8.61
N PHE A 29 -14.37 -12.82 8.56
CA PHE A 29 -15.70 -12.31 8.23
C PHE A 29 -16.32 -11.48 9.36
N SER A 30 -16.05 -11.77 10.63
CA SER A 30 -16.48 -10.96 11.78
C SER A 30 -15.78 -9.62 11.80
N ILE A 31 -14.49 -9.58 11.45
CA ILE A 31 -13.73 -8.33 11.34
C ILE A 31 -14.26 -7.49 10.17
N LEU A 32 -14.50 -8.10 9.01
CA LEU A 32 -15.14 -7.42 7.87
C LEU A 32 -16.55 -6.94 8.21
N LEU A 33 -17.33 -7.76 8.92
CA LEU A 33 -18.69 -7.44 9.35
C LEU A 33 -18.73 -6.40 10.47
N VAL A 34 -17.76 -6.37 11.38
CA VAL A 34 -17.62 -5.34 12.42
C VAL A 34 -17.15 -4.03 11.81
N LEU A 35 -16.25 -4.04 10.83
CA LEU A 35 -15.92 -2.84 10.06
C LEU A 35 -17.12 -2.32 9.27
N PHE A 36 -17.82 -3.23 8.59
CA PHE A 36 -18.99 -2.89 7.79
C PHE A 36 -20.14 -2.40 8.68
N ALA A 37 -20.36 -3.03 9.83
CA ALA A 37 -21.35 -2.60 10.83
C ALA A 37 -20.93 -1.30 11.51
N ALA A 38 -19.65 -1.09 11.85
CA ALA A 38 -19.16 0.19 12.35
C ALA A 38 -19.35 1.30 11.32
N PHE A 39 -19.12 1.00 10.04
CA PHE A 39 -19.40 1.89 8.92
C PHE A 39 -20.90 2.20 8.80
N MET A 40 -21.77 1.20 8.89
CA MET A 40 -23.24 1.35 8.78
C MET A 40 -23.86 2.03 10.01
N ILE A 41 -23.44 1.69 11.23
CA ILE A 41 -23.89 2.30 12.49
C ILE A 41 -23.43 3.76 12.55
N TYR A 42 -22.21 4.06 12.10
CA TYR A 42 -21.73 5.43 12.01
C TYR A 42 -22.49 6.23 10.96
N PHE A 43 -22.75 5.64 9.78
CA PHE A 43 -23.57 6.25 8.72
C PHE A 43 -24.97 6.57 9.25
N TRP A 44 -25.61 5.61 9.93
CA TRP A 44 -26.91 5.77 10.56
C TRP A 44 -26.91 6.84 11.67
N TYR A 45 -25.89 6.86 12.52
CA TYR A 45 -25.74 7.83 13.61
C TYR A 45 -25.51 9.26 13.10
N THR A 46 -24.75 9.42 12.01
CA THR A 46 -24.48 10.73 11.41
C THR A 46 -25.59 11.21 10.49
N GLU A 47 -26.41 10.33 9.92
CA GLU A 47 -27.63 10.70 9.21
C GLU A 47 -28.77 11.09 10.16
N LEU A 48 -28.83 10.48 11.36
CA LEU A 48 -29.84 10.81 12.38
C LEU A 48 -29.62 12.18 13.05
N HIS A 49 -28.39 12.70 13.09
CA HIS A 49 -28.15 14.07 13.54
C HIS A 49 -28.47 15.06 12.42
N THR A 50 -29.77 15.29 12.29
CA THR A 50 -30.42 16.28 11.44
C THR A 50 -29.72 17.64 11.51
N ILE A 51 -29.08 18.03 10.42
CA ILE A 51 -28.54 19.37 10.22
C ILE A 51 -29.72 20.37 10.15
N PRO A 52 -29.69 21.47 10.93
CA PRO A 52 -30.73 22.49 10.92
C PRO A 52 -30.99 23.05 9.51
N ALA A 53 -32.24 23.39 9.21
CA ALA A 53 -32.68 23.77 7.87
C ALA A 53 -31.92 24.96 7.24
N GLN A 54 -31.42 25.89 8.06
CA GLN A 54 -30.67 27.08 7.62
C GLN A 54 -29.27 26.78 7.07
N GLN A 55 -28.62 25.68 7.46
CA GLN A 55 -27.28 25.32 6.98
C GLN A 55 -27.29 24.52 5.66
N ARG A 56 -28.47 24.06 5.19
CA ARG A 56 -28.56 23.22 3.99
C ARG A 56 -28.15 23.93 2.71
N GLY A 57 -28.35 25.24 2.60
CA GLY A 57 -28.02 26.02 1.40
C GLY A 57 -26.51 26.13 1.17
N GLU A 58 -25.77 26.63 2.15
CA GLU A 58 -24.30 26.79 2.05
C GLU A 58 -23.58 25.44 2.00
N GLN A 59 -24.09 24.44 2.73
CA GLN A 59 -23.52 23.11 2.71
C GLN A 59 -23.83 22.35 1.42
N ALA A 60 -24.94 22.65 0.72
CA ALA A 60 -25.20 22.12 -0.62
C ALA A 60 -24.22 22.69 -1.65
N VAL A 61 -23.89 23.98 -1.56
CA VAL A 61 -22.89 24.62 -2.43
C VAL A 61 -21.49 24.06 -2.17
N SER A 62 -21.08 23.88 -0.90
CA SER A 62 -19.78 23.25 -0.59
C SER A 62 -19.72 21.78 -1.02
N GLN A 63 -20.83 21.05 -0.91
CA GLN A 63 -20.96 19.69 -1.43
C GLN A 63 -20.83 19.63 -2.95
N GLN A 64 -21.42 20.59 -3.68
CA GLN A 64 -21.28 20.68 -5.13
C GLN A 64 -19.81 20.91 -5.53
N GLN A 65 -19.10 21.79 -4.83
CA GLN A 65 -17.69 22.05 -5.08
C GLN A 65 -16.82 20.81 -4.85
N GLU A 66 -17.05 20.05 -3.79
CA GLU A 66 -16.27 18.83 -3.52
C GLU A 66 -16.48 17.73 -4.58
N VAL A 67 -17.72 17.54 -5.04
CA VAL A 67 -18.04 16.59 -6.11
C VAL A 67 -17.30 16.98 -7.39
N TYR A 68 -17.31 18.26 -7.75
CA TYR A 68 -16.59 18.75 -8.92
C TYR A 68 -15.09 18.54 -8.81
N VAL A 69 -14.49 18.90 -7.68
CA VAL A 69 -13.06 18.71 -7.44
C VAL A 69 -12.69 17.23 -7.51
N LEU A 70 -13.51 16.33 -6.96
CA LEU A 70 -13.26 14.88 -7.04
C LEU A 70 -13.32 14.37 -8.48
N ILE A 71 -14.35 14.74 -9.24
CA ILE A 71 -14.53 14.31 -10.63
C ILE A 71 -13.39 14.86 -11.51
N ASP A 72 -13.04 16.13 -11.34
CA ASP A 72 -11.95 16.76 -12.09
C ASP A 72 -10.59 16.15 -11.73
N ASN A 73 -10.32 15.92 -10.45
CA ASN A 73 -9.11 15.22 -10.01
C ASN A 73 -9.03 13.82 -10.60
N LEU A 74 -10.12 13.06 -10.59
CA LEU A 74 -10.17 11.71 -11.16
C LEU A 74 -9.94 11.75 -12.68
N ALA A 75 -10.61 12.65 -13.40
CA ALA A 75 -10.46 12.80 -14.84
C ALA A 75 -9.02 13.21 -15.21
N MET A 76 -8.44 14.16 -14.46
CA MET A 76 -7.06 14.59 -14.64
C MET A 76 -6.08 13.46 -14.32
N GLN A 77 -6.31 12.66 -13.28
CA GLN A 77 -5.47 11.50 -12.95
C GLN A 77 -5.57 10.39 -13.97
N VAL A 78 -6.75 10.07 -14.48
CA VAL A 78 -6.92 9.10 -15.57
C VAL A 78 -6.19 9.61 -16.82
N LYS A 79 -6.41 10.88 -17.18
CA LYS A 79 -5.73 11.51 -18.32
C LYS A 79 -4.22 11.46 -18.14
N MET A 80 -3.70 11.82 -16.98
CA MET A 80 -2.28 11.78 -16.69
C MET A 80 -1.76 10.35 -16.66
N THR A 81 -2.49 9.39 -16.10
CA THR A 81 -2.01 8.02 -15.99
C THR A 81 -1.91 7.35 -17.36
N PHE A 82 -2.85 7.58 -18.27
CA PHE A 82 -2.92 6.85 -19.55
C PHE A 82 -2.47 7.66 -20.78
N ARG A 83 -2.60 9.00 -20.77
CA ARG A 83 -2.26 9.84 -21.93
C ARG A 83 -0.85 10.37 -21.79
N MET A 84 0.13 9.63 -22.31
CA MET A 84 1.51 10.11 -22.39
C MET A 84 1.73 11.03 -23.60
N PRO A 85 2.34 12.21 -23.41
CA PRO A 85 2.60 13.18 -24.48
C PRO A 85 3.85 12.78 -25.30
N LEU A 86 3.86 11.57 -25.89
CA LEU A 86 5.04 10.97 -26.55
C LEU A 86 5.60 11.83 -27.68
N ILE A 87 4.74 12.30 -28.59
CA ILE A 87 5.13 13.11 -29.74
C ILE A 87 5.76 14.42 -29.26
N THR A 88 5.06 15.12 -28.37
CA THR A 88 5.52 16.37 -27.74
C THR A 88 6.82 16.19 -26.96
N LEU A 89 7.01 15.07 -26.26
CA LEU A 89 8.27 14.74 -25.58
C LEU A 89 9.41 14.55 -26.56
N MET A 90 9.19 13.83 -27.68
CA MET A 90 10.21 13.65 -28.72
C MET A 90 10.59 14.98 -29.37
N THR A 91 9.63 15.84 -29.70
CA THR A 91 9.91 17.20 -30.21
C THR A 91 10.69 18.04 -29.21
N VAL A 92 10.37 17.96 -27.92
CA VAL A 92 11.08 18.69 -26.86
C VAL A 92 12.52 18.20 -26.70
N LEU A 93 12.73 16.88 -26.67
CA LEU A 93 14.08 16.30 -26.61
C LEU A 93 14.91 16.66 -27.85
N TYR A 94 14.28 16.63 -29.03
CA TYR A 94 14.92 17.04 -30.29
C TYR A 94 15.28 18.53 -30.32
N LYS A 95 14.39 19.41 -29.84
CA LYS A 95 14.67 20.86 -29.69
C LYS A 95 15.78 21.13 -28.69
N LYS A 96 15.82 20.39 -27.57
CA LYS A 96 16.90 20.46 -26.57
C LYS A 96 18.26 20.09 -27.18
N LEU A 97 18.31 19.02 -27.96
CA LEU A 97 19.52 18.60 -28.69
C LEU A 97 20.02 19.65 -29.70
N ARG A 98 19.13 20.52 -30.19
CA ARG A 98 19.45 21.61 -31.12
C ARG A 98 19.56 23.00 -30.48
N HIS A 99 19.56 23.12 -29.15
CA HIS A 99 19.56 24.40 -28.43
C HIS A 99 18.51 25.41 -28.93
N LYS A 100 17.30 24.94 -29.25
CA LYS A 100 16.18 25.81 -29.63
C LYS A 100 15.26 26.08 -28.44
N ASP A 101 14.76 27.32 -28.34
CA ASP A 101 13.78 27.70 -27.34
C ASP A 101 12.47 26.91 -27.50
N THR A 102 11.93 26.45 -26.37
CA THR A 102 10.65 25.74 -26.27
C THR A 102 9.56 26.72 -25.83
N SER A 103 8.39 26.72 -26.48
CA SER A 103 7.28 27.63 -26.15
C SER A 103 6.03 26.92 -25.62
N GLY A 104 5.33 27.57 -24.69
CA GLY A 104 4.01 27.21 -24.19
C GLY A 104 3.86 25.75 -23.71
N PRO A 105 3.11 24.87 -24.41
CA PRO A 105 2.90 23.48 -24.01
C PRO A 105 4.20 22.65 -23.97
N GLU A 106 5.20 23.00 -24.78
CA GLU A 106 6.50 22.32 -24.82
C GLU A 106 7.29 22.53 -23.54
N GLN A 107 7.15 23.70 -22.90
CA GLN A 107 7.85 24.04 -21.66
C GLN A 107 7.30 23.27 -20.46
N ARG A 108 5.98 23.01 -20.43
CA ARG A 108 5.35 22.15 -19.40
C ARG A 108 5.81 20.70 -19.51
N VAL A 109 5.88 20.17 -20.73
CA VAL A 109 6.39 18.81 -20.99
C VAL A 109 7.88 18.72 -20.70
N TYR A 110 8.65 19.79 -20.99
CA TYR A 110 10.08 19.89 -20.64
C TYR A 110 10.31 19.89 -19.12
N ALA A 111 9.55 20.70 -18.37
CA ALA A 111 9.64 20.75 -16.91
C ALA A 111 9.37 19.39 -16.24
N ALA A 112 8.46 18.60 -16.83
CA ALA A 112 8.16 17.24 -16.39
C ALA A 112 8.92 16.14 -17.17
N GLY A 113 9.92 16.50 -17.98
CA GLY A 113 10.56 15.60 -18.95
C GLY A 113 11.17 14.34 -18.33
N ALA A 114 11.80 14.48 -17.16
CA ALA A 114 12.35 13.34 -16.41
C ALA A 114 11.27 12.34 -15.99
N TYR A 115 10.10 12.82 -15.52
CA TYR A 115 8.98 11.96 -15.14
C TYR A 115 8.41 11.22 -16.36
N HIS A 116 8.31 11.90 -17.51
CA HIS A 116 7.84 11.26 -18.74
C HIS A 116 8.80 10.18 -19.24
N LEU A 117 10.12 10.44 -19.21
CA LEU A 117 11.14 9.46 -19.56
C LEU A 117 11.13 8.22 -18.64
N LEU A 118 11.07 8.44 -17.33
CA LEU A 118 10.94 7.35 -16.35
C LEU A 118 9.64 6.56 -16.54
N SER A 119 8.53 7.24 -16.81
CA SER A 119 7.25 6.57 -17.08
C SER A 119 7.35 5.67 -18.32
N LEU A 120 8.03 6.14 -19.37
CA LEU A 120 8.24 5.37 -20.60
C LEU A 120 9.15 4.16 -20.38
N LEU A 121 10.23 4.34 -19.61
CA LEU A 121 11.13 3.24 -19.23
C LEU A 121 10.38 2.15 -18.45
N PHE A 122 9.58 2.52 -17.45
CA PHE A 122 8.83 1.54 -16.67
C PHE A 122 7.72 0.88 -17.50
N PHE A 123 7.05 1.63 -18.37
CA PHE A 123 6.04 1.08 -19.26
C PHE A 123 6.61 0.08 -20.27
N SER A 124 7.74 0.40 -20.90
CA SER A 124 8.40 -0.51 -21.85
C SER A 124 8.92 -1.77 -21.14
N THR A 125 9.46 -1.62 -19.93
CA THR A 125 9.86 -2.75 -19.08
C THR A 125 8.67 -3.63 -18.70
N ALA A 126 7.50 -3.04 -18.40
CA ALA A 126 6.27 -3.78 -18.12
C ALA A 126 5.79 -4.58 -19.34
N ILE A 127 5.83 -4.00 -20.55
CA ILE A 127 5.48 -4.71 -21.78
C ILE A 127 6.47 -5.85 -22.04
N LEU A 128 7.77 -5.58 -21.95
CA LEU A 128 8.81 -6.59 -22.18
C LEU A 128 8.70 -7.75 -21.18
N SER A 129 8.51 -7.45 -19.90
CA SER A 129 8.29 -8.46 -18.86
C SER A 129 7.00 -9.26 -19.08
N LEU A 130 5.91 -8.63 -19.54
CA LEU A 130 4.69 -9.35 -19.90
C LEU A 130 4.90 -10.30 -21.09
N THR A 131 5.55 -9.84 -22.17
CA THR A 131 5.82 -10.69 -23.34
C THR A 131 6.72 -11.86 -23.01
N THR A 132 7.75 -11.63 -22.20
CA THR A 132 8.66 -12.69 -21.73
C THR A 132 7.97 -13.64 -20.77
N LEU A 133 7.06 -13.17 -19.91
CA LEU A 133 6.25 -14.02 -19.05
C LEU A 133 5.33 -14.95 -19.85
N VAL A 134 4.65 -14.43 -20.89
CA VAL A 134 3.81 -15.25 -21.79
C VAL A 134 4.63 -16.33 -22.49
N ALA A 135 5.83 -16.00 -22.96
CA ALA A 135 6.75 -16.96 -23.57
C ALA A 135 7.27 -17.98 -22.54
N ALA A 136 7.65 -17.50 -21.36
CA ALA A 136 8.23 -18.31 -20.28
C ALA A 136 7.24 -19.37 -19.75
N LEU A 137 5.95 -19.06 -19.71
CA LEU A 137 4.91 -20.01 -19.28
C LEU A 137 4.78 -21.26 -20.18
N LYS A 138 5.38 -21.25 -21.38
CA LYS A 138 5.37 -22.39 -22.31
C LYS A 138 6.64 -23.23 -22.26
N THR A 139 7.79 -22.63 -21.93
CA THR A 139 9.09 -23.25 -22.21
C THR A 139 10.16 -23.01 -21.14
N ALA A 140 9.92 -22.14 -20.17
CA ALA A 140 10.97 -21.68 -19.26
C ALA A 140 10.84 -22.25 -17.85
N THR A 141 11.96 -22.20 -17.12
CA THR A 141 12.07 -22.62 -15.72
C THR A 141 11.34 -21.67 -14.77
N SER A 142 10.98 -22.17 -13.58
CA SER A 142 10.37 -21.40 -12.49
C SER A 142 11.10 -20.09 -12.17
N LYS A 143 12.44 -20.07 -12.19
CA LYS A 143 13.25 -18.86 -11.93
C LYS A 143 13.03 -17.73 -12.95
N THR A 144 12.85 -18.09 -14.23
CA THR A 144 12.57 -17.12 -15.29
C THR A 144 11.19 -16.51 -15.11
N ILE A 145 10.18 -17.34 -14.80
CA ILE A 145 8.80 -16.91 -14.54
C ILE A 145 8.76 -15.96 -13.33
N GLN A 146 9.52 -16.23 -12.29
CA GLN A 146 9.59 -15.38 -11.10
C GLN A 146 10.26 -14.05 -11.35
N THR A 147 11.42 -14.05 -11.99
CA THR A 147 12.16 -12.82 -12.31
C THR A 147 11.32 -11.91 -13.20
N THR A 148 10.65 -12.48 -14.21
CA THR A 148 9.76 -11.72 -15.11
C THR A 148 8.51 -11.22 -14.38
N LEU A 149 7.92 -12.02 -13.49
CA LEU A 149 6.81 -11.59 -12.63
C LEU A 149 7.21 -10.43 -11.70
N PHE A 150 8.38 -10.52 -11.05
CA PHE A 150 8.92 -9.45 -10.21
C PHE A 150 9.10 -8.16 -11.01
N LEU A 151 9.74 -8.23 -12.18
CA LEU A 151 9.94 -7.07 -13.05
C LEU A 151 8.61 -6.47 -13.54
N LEU A 152 7.62 -7.30 -13.85
CA LEU A 152 6.29 -6.84 -14.25
C LEU A 152 5.60 -6.07 -13.12
N VAL A 153 5.52 -6.66 -11.93
CA VAL A 153 4.85 -6.06 -10.77
C VAL A 153 5.57 -4.78 -10.31
N LEU A 154 6.91 -4.80 -10.28
CA LEU A 154 7.75 -3.65 -9.94
C LEU A 154 7.60 -2.51 -10.95
N SER A 155 7.65 -2.81 -12.25
CA SER A 155 7.55 -1.78 -13.29
C SER A 155 6.17 -1.12 -13.30
N ILE A 156 5.09 -1.87 -13.08
CA ILE A 156 3.74 -1.31 -12.89
C ILE A 156 3.69 -0.40 -11.66
N ASN A 157 4.33 -0.80 -10.54
CA ASN A 157 4.38 0.00 -9.33
C ASN A 157 5.10 1.34 -9.56
N LEU A 158 6.33 1.29 -10.09
CA LEU A 158 7.16 2.47 -10.39
C LEU A 158 6.55 3.38 -11.46
N TYR A 159 5.87 2.79 -12.45
CA TYR A 159 5.09 3.52 -13.44
C TYR A 159 4.04 4.41 -12.77
N LEU A 160 3.19 3.84 -11.92
CA LEU A 160 2.11 4.59 -11.27
C LEU A 160 2.65 5.64 -10.31
N ILE A 161 3.69 5.35 -9.52
CA ILE A 161 4.37 6.36 -8.68
C ILE A 161 4.80 7.55 -9.53
N THR A 162 5.42 7.29 -10.68
CA THR A 162 5.94 8.35 -11.58
C THR A 162 4.79 9.17 -12.18
N ARG A 163 3.69 8.52 -12.61
CA ARG A 163 2.52 9.22 -13.15
C ARG A 163 1.81 10.05 -12.08
N GLN A 164 1.67 9.54 -10.86
CA GLN A 164 1.11 10.29 -9.75
C GLN A 164 1.95 11.53 -9.42
N ARG A 165 3.29 11.40 -9.35
CA ARG A 165 4.17 12.55 -9.15
C ARG A 165 4.04 13.58 -10.27
N CYS A 166 3.90 13.14 -11.51
CA CYS A 166 3.65 14.01 -12.64
C CYS A 166 2.29 14.74 -12.52
N TYR A 167 1.24 14.06 -12.06
CA TYR A 167 -0.06 14.67 -11.74
C TYR A 167 0.09 15.77 -10.69
N TYR A 168 0.72 15.47 -9.55
CA TYR A 168 0.92 16.46 -8.49
C TYR A 168 1.76 17.66 -8.94
N HIS A 169 2.82 17.40 -9.72
CA HIS A 169 3.66 18.47 -10.23
C HIS A 169 2.91 19.41 -11.19
N GLN A 170 2.09 18.86 -12.10
CA GLN A 170 1.25 19.68 -12.97
C GLN A 170 0.18 20.44 -12.19
N LYS A 171 -0.40 19.83 -11.17
CA LYS A 171 -1.37 20.49 -10.30
C LYS A 171 -0.75 21.70 -9.59
N GLN A 172 0.45 21.54 -9.03
CA GLN A 172 1.22 22.65 -8.44
C GLN A 172 1.56 23.77 -9.43
N GLN A 173 1.67 23.48 -10.74
CA GLN A 173 1.88 24.51 -11.75
C GLN A 173 0.59 25.24 -12.14
N LEU A 174 -0.56 24.59 -12.00
CA LEU A 174 -1.88 25.17 -12.32
C LEU A 174 -2.35 26.09 -11.20
N PHE A 175 -2.18 25.67 -9.95
CA PHE A 175 -2.46 26.46 -8.77
C PHE A 175 -1.19 27.21 -8.38
N GLY A 176 -1.09 28.48 -8.78
CA GLY A 176 0.10 29.30 -8.50
C GLY A 176 0.43 29.38 -7.00
N PRO A 177 1.61 29.92 -6.63
CA PRO A 177 2.08 29.95 -5.25
C PRO A 177 1.19 30.74 -4.28
N ASN A 178 0.23 31.53 -4.77
CA ASN A 178 -0.68 32.34 -3.96
C ASN A 178 -2.11 31.78 -3.90
N ASP A 179 -2.36 30.57 -4.40
CA ASP A 179 -3.69 29.99 -4.36
C ASP A 179 -4.06 29.58 -2.92
N ALA A 180 -5.15 30.16 -2.41
CA ALA A 180 -5.66 29.91 -1.07
C ALA A 180 -6.04 28.44 -0.85
N HIS A 181 -6.54 27.74 -1.87
CA HIS A 181 -6.85 26.32 -1.76
C HIS A 181 -5.58 25.49 -1.68
N HIS A 182 -4.57 25.79 -2.51
CA HIS A 182 -3.27 25.13 -2.44
C HIS A 182 -2.59 25.32 -1.07
N HIS A 183 -2.59 26.54 -0.52
CA HIS A 183 -2.09 26.81 0.82
C HIS A 183 -2.86 26.00 1.88
N ALA A 184 -4.19 26.02 1.83
CA ALA A 184 -5.03 25.30 2.79
C ALA A 184 -4.82 23.78 2.76
N VAL A 185 -4.57 23.19 1.59
CA VAL A 185 -4.34 21.74 1.45
C VAL A 185 -2.91 21.32 1.80
N TYR A 186 -1.90 22.16 1.55
CA TYR A 186 -0.50 21.71 1.68
C TYR A 186 0.27 22.33 2.84
N GLU A 187 -0.15 23.48 3.35
CA GLU A 187 0.56 24.21 4.40
C GLU A 187 -0.13 24.19 5.76
N THR A 188 -1.44 23.96 5.82
CA THR A 188 -2.17 23.84 7.10
C THR A 188 -1.51 22.81 8.02
N ARG A 189 -1.38 23.16 9.31
CA ARG A 189 -0.90 22.25 10.36
C ARG A 189 -1.63 22.51 11.67
N PHE A 190 -1.82 21.45 12.44
CA PHE A 190 -2.43 21.46 13.76
C PHE A 190 -1.46 20.83 14.77
N ALA A 191 -1.30 21.49 15.92
CA ALA A 191 -0.47 20.97 17.00
C ALA A 191 -1.10 19.75 17.69
N ASP A 192 -2.44 19.73 17.80
CA ASP A 192 -3.21 18.70 18.48
C ASP A 192 -4.45 18.29 17.68
N TRP A 193 -4.97 17.10 18.00
CA TRP A 193 -6.23 16.60 17.45
C TRP A 193 -7.36 16.68 18.48
N ASP A 194 -8.59 16.81 18.00
CA ASP A 194 -9.78 16.80 18.85
C ASP A 194 -10.09 15.36 19.31
N ARG A 195 -10.14 15.16 20.63
CA ARG A 195 -10.44 13.85 21.23
C ARG A 195 -11.93 13.51 21.22
N SER A 196 -12.80 14.50 21.05
CA SER A 196 -14.26 14.32 20.98
C SER A 196 -14.71 13.79 19.61
N MET A 197 -13.90 13.97 18.56
CA MET A 197 -14.20 13.49 17.22
C MET A 197 -13.97 11.98 17.08
N ALA A 198 -15.04 11.22 16.89
CA ALA A 198 -14.97 9.77 16.65
C ALA A 198 -14.12 9.39 15.43
N SER A 199 -14.12 10.22 14.37
CA SER A 199 -13.30 9.98 13.17
C SER A 199 -11.80 9.94 13.47
N ASN A 200 -11.31 10.73 14.43
CA ASN A 200 -9.91 10.73 14.84
C ASN A 200 -9.51 9.40 15.47
N TRP A 201 -10.38 8.80 16.29
CA TRP A 201 -10.14 7.47 16.88
C TRP A 201 -10.09 6.36 15.82
N VAL A 202 -10.94 6.43 14.79
CA VAL A 202 -10.89 5.50 13.66
C VAL A 202 -9.56 5.62 12.91
N GLN A 203 -9.06 6.84 12.68
CA GLN A 203 -7.76 7.05 12.02
C GLN A 203 -6.59 6.52 12.86
N ILE A 204 -6.63 6.70 14.18
CA ILE A 204 -5.63 6.12 15.09
C ILE A 204 -5.66 4.58 15.01
N LEU A 205 -6.84 3.96 15.02
CA LEU A 205 -6.97 2.52 14.86
C LEU A 205 -6.38 2.03 13.53
N ILE A 206 -6.64 2.75 12.44
CA ILE A 206 -6.08 2.44 11.11
C ILE A 206 -4.55 2.52 11.13
N LEU A 207 -3.96 3.53 11.78
CA LEU A 207 -2.51 3.63 11.92
C LEU A 207 -1.91 2.44 12.66
N VAL A 208 -2.56 1.99 13.74
CA VAL A 208 -2.12 0.82 14.51
C VAL A 208 -2.16 -0.43 13.63
N ILE A 209 -3.23 -0.63 12.86
CA ILE A 209 -3.32 -1.77 11.93
C ILE A 209 -2.27 -1.66 10.81
N GLU A 210 -2.04 -0.47 10.25
CA GLU A 210 -1.02 -0.24 9.21
C GLU A 210 0.40 -0.55 9.73
N PHE A 211 0.68 -0.24 11.00
CA PHE A 211 1.92 -0.64 11.65
C PHE A 211 2.09 -2.16 11.67
N PHE A 212 1.09 -2.92 12.12
CA PHE A 212 1.15 -4.38 12.13
C PHE A 212 1.21 -4.99 10.72
N GLN A 213 0.50 -4.39 9.75
CA GLN A 213 0.57 -4.78 8.34
C GLN A 213 2.01 -4.73 7.83
N LEU A 214 2.70 -3.61 8.01
CA LEU A 214 4.08 -3.42 7.54
C LEU A 214 5.09 -4.22 8.36
N LEU A 215 4.88 -4.34 9.67
CA LEU A 215 5.76 -5.10 10.56
C LEU A 215 5.72 -6.61 10.29
N SER A 216 4.58 -7.12 9.82
CA SER A 216 4.41 -8.54 9.53
C SER A 216 5.42 -9.07 8.52
N PHE A 217 5.90 -8.25 7.58
CA PHE A 217 6.85 -8.68 6.55
C PHE A 217 8.22 -9.07 7.12
N PRO A 218 9.00 -8.15 7.76
CA PRO A 218 10.30 -8.51 8.33
C PRO A 218 10.17 -9.52 9.47
N LEU A 219 9.08 -9.48 10.24
CA LEU A 219 8.91 -10.39 11.37
C LEU A 219 8.62 -11.84 10.93
N ARG A 220 7.91 -12.04 9.80
CA ARG A 220 7.75 -13.37 9.20
C ARG A 220 9.06 -13.95 8.68
N ASP A 221 9.90 -13.12 8.09
CA ASP A 221 11.25 -13.55 7.69
C ASP A 221 12.08 -13.95 8.90
N LEU A 222 12.05 -13.16 9.97
CA LEU A 222 12.73 -13.48 11.23
C LEU A 222 12.27 -14.84 11.81
N LEU A 223 10.96 -15.09 11.80
CA LEU A 223 10.38 -16.36 12.24
C LEU A 223 10.78 -17.54 11.34
N SER A 224 10.85 -17.32 10.03
CA SER A 224 11.29 -18.35 9.08
C SER A 224 12.74 -18.77 9.30
N LEU A 225 13.57 -17.87 9.85
CA LEU A 225 14.94 -18.17 10.21
C LEU A 225 15.05 -18.92 11.55
N SER A 226 14.04 -18.85 12.42
CA SER A 226 14.08 -19.40 13.79
C SER A 226 13.39 -20.76 13.96
N GLN A 227 13.26 -21.58 12.90
CA GLN A 227 12.37 -22.75 12.75
C GLN A 227 12.50 -23.91 13.78
N HIS A 228 13.17 -23.76 14.92
CA HIS A 228 13.34 -24.80 15.94
C HIS A 228 12.61 -24.54 17.28
N GLY A 229 11.37 -24.02 17.29
CA GLY A 229 10.66 -23.83 18.58
C GLY A 229 9.12 -23.78 18.54
N PRO A 230 8.44 -24.29 19.60
CA PRO A 230 6.96 -24.32 19.74
C PRO A 230 6.31 -22.95 20.03
N THR A 231 7.10 -21.88 20.19
CA THR A 231 6.62 -20.50 20.42
C THR A 231 6.11 -19.79 19.16
N SER A 232 6.13 -20.45 18.00
CA SER A 232 5.81 -19.88 16.68
C SER A 232 4.30 -19.67 16.42
N HIS A 233 3.42 -20.43 17.08
CA HIS A 233 1.98 -20.40 16.80
C HIS A 233 1.25 -19.14 17.30
N THR A 234 1.57 -18.66 18.50
CA THR A 234 0.91 -17.47 19.07
C THR A 234 1.35 -16.18 18.39
N LEU A 235 2.63 -16.07 18.03
CA LEU A 235 3.16 -14.89 17.33
C LEU A 235 2.71 -14.84 15.87
N SER A 236 2.69 -15.99 15.17
CA SER A 236 2.10 -16.05 13.82
C SER A 236 0.61 -15.75 13.83
N PHE A 237 -0.15 -16.24 14.81
CA PHE A 237 -1.55 -15.87 14.99
C PHE A 237 -1.72 -14.36 15.22
N LEU A 238 -0.95 -13.76 16.14
CA LEU A 238 -1.02 -12.34 16.45
C LEU A 238 -0.65 -11.45 15.24
N LEU A 239 0.29 -11.90 14.40
CA LEU A 239 0.66 -11.18 13.17
C LEU A 239 -0.37 -11.32 12.05
N ASN A 240 -0.97 -12.50 11.92
CA ASN A 240 -2.00 -12.74 10.91
C ASN A 240 -3.30 -12.02 11.27
N VAL A 241 -3.67 -12.02 12.56
CA VAL A 241 -4.82 -11.29 13.09
C VAL A 241 -4.56 -9.79 13.15
N GLY A 242 -3.38 -9.35 13.60
CA GLY A 242 -3.03 -7.93 13.71
C GLY A 242 -2.75 -7.25 12.37
N GLY A 243 -2.12 -7.95 11.43
CA GLY A 243 -1.81 -7.44 10.10
C GLY A 243 -2.95 -7.63 9.07
N TRP A 244 -4.05 -8.29 9.44
CA TRP A 244 -5.19 -8.53 8.54
C TRP A 244 -4.80 -9.17 7.20
N MET A 245 -3.71 -9.93 7.22
CA MET A 245 -3.28 -10.68 6.06
C MET A 245 -3.87 -12.08 6.21
N PRO A 246 -4.75 -12.52 5.29
CA PRO A 246 -5.34 -13.84 5.40
C PRO A 246 -4.22 -14.89 5.37
N ASP A 247 -4.08 -15.63 6.47
CA ASP A 247 -3.20 -16.79 6.48
C ASP A 247 -3.89 -17.90 5.68
N ILE A 248 -3.31 -18.19 4.52
CA ILE A 248 -3.90 -19.11 3.56
C ILE A 248 -3.66 -20.54 4.03
N LYS A 249 -4.35 -21.02 5.08
CA LYS A 249 -3.98 -22.29 5.74
C LYS A 249 -4.19 -23.53 4.87
N THR A 250 -5.13 -23.49 3.92
CA THR A 250 -5.48 -24.62 3.05
C THR A 250 -5.70 -24.21 1.60
N PRO A 251 -5.65 -25.17 0.65
CA PRO A 251 -5.96 -24.90 -0.76
C PRO A 251 -7.38 -24.37 -0.98
N SER A 252 -8.36 -24.83 -0.19
CA SER A 252 -9.73 -24.31 -0.26
C SER A 252 -9.79 -22.84 0.17
N TRP A 253 -9.12 -22.50 1.27
CA TRP A 253 -9.06 -21.12 1.75
C TRP A 253 -8.28 -20.20 0.81
N TYR A 254 -7.25 -20.72 0.13
CA TYR A 254 -6.56 -20.02 -0.97
C TYR A 254 -7.55 -19.60 -2.06
N VAL A 255 -8.34 -20.55 -2.55
CA VAL A 255 -9.33 -20.33 -3.61
C VAL A 255 -10.36 -19.29 -3.16
N TYR A 256 -10.95 -19.46 -1.98
CA TYR A 256 -11.96 -18.52 -1.47
C TYR A 256 -11.40 -17.10 -1.30
N SER A 257 -10.19 -16.96 -0.75
CA SER A 257 -9.55 -15.66 -0.56
C SER A 257 -9.36 -14.93 -1.89
N VAL A 258 -8.73 -15.57 -2.87
CA VAL A 258 -8.45 -14.95 -4.17
C VAL A 258 -9.73 -14.57 -4.91
N TRP A 259 -10.72 -15.45 -4.97
CA TRP A 259 -11.99 -15.16 -5.65
C TRP A 259 -12.81 -14.08 -4.95
N THR A 260 -12.86 -14.10 -3.61
CA THR A 260 -13.58 -13.08 -2.85
C THR A 260 -12.94 -11.72 -3.07
N THR A 261 -11.61 -11.63 -2.98
CA THR A 261 -10.89 -10.37 -3.26
C THR A 261 -11.11 -9.91 -4.70
N PHE A 262 -11.07 -10.81 -5.68
CA PHE A 262 -11.33 -10.47 -7.08
C PHE A 262 -12.76 -9.95 -7.30
N ALA A 263 -13.77 -10.63 -6.74
CA ALA A 263 -15.17 -10.22 -6.81
C ALA A 263 -15.37 -8.83 -6.18
N VAL A 264 -14.79 -8.58 -5.00
CA VAL A 264 -14.87 -7.26 -4.33
C VAL A 264 -14.27 -6.16 -5.20
N VAL A 265 -13.12 -6.40 -5.84
CA VAL A 265 -12.46 -5.41 -6.72
C VAL A 265 -13.31 -5.12 -7.96
N VAL A 266 -13.86 -6.14 -8.62
CA VAL A 266 -14.71 -5.98 -9.80
C VAL A 266 -16.03 -5.30 -9.45
N CYS A 267 -16.68 -5.69 -8.35
CA CYS A 267 -17.88 -5.03 -7.84
C CYS A 267 -17.62 -3.56 -7.48
N SER A 268 -16.46 -3.26 -6.87
CA SER A 268 -16.08 -1.88 -6.54
C SER A 268 -15.81 -1.05 -7.80
N LEU A 269 -15.15 -1.63 -8.80
CA LEU A 269 -14.89 -0.97 -10.08
C LEU A 269 -16.19 -0.69 -10.84
N THR A 270 -17.09 -1.68 -10.94
CA THR A 270 -18.39 -1.53 -11.59
C THR A 270 -19.24 -0.48 -10.88
N LEU A 271 -19.30 -0.50 -9.54
CA LEU A 271 -19.98 0.53 -8.76
C LEU A 271 -19.39 1.92 -9.01
N ALA A 272 -18.06 2.06 -9.03
CA ALA A 272 -17.39 3.33 -9.30
C ALA A 272 -17.74 3.86 -10.70
N VAL A 273 -17.72 2.99 -11.73
CA VAL A 273 -18.10 3.35 -13.10
C VAL A 273 -19.58 3.76 -13.19
N VAL A 274 -20.49 3.03 -12.53
CA VAL A 274 -21.92 3.34 -12.52
C VAL A 274 -22.17 4.69 -11.86
N ILE A 275 -21.61 4.94 -10.67
CA ILE A 275 -21.78 6.21 -9.97
C ILE A 275 -21.20 7.35 -10.79
N HIS A 276 -20.00 7.18 -11.37
CA HIS A 276 -19.39 8.18 -12.23
C HIS A 276 -20.26 8.47 -13.46
N SER A 277 -20.79 7.44 -14.12
CA SER A 277 -21.65 7.58 -15.30
C SER A 277 -22.97 8.29 -14.98
N ILE A 278 -23.58 7.94 -13.85
CA ILE A 278 -24.81 8.60 -13.38
C ILE A 278 -24.54 10.07 -13.06
N ASN A 279 -23.45 10.38 -12.36
CA ASN A 279 -23.10 11.77 -12.02
C ASN A 279 -22.63 12.57 -13.23
N ALA A 280 -22.05 11.92 -14.26
CA ALA A 280 -21.72 12.56 -15.52
C ALA A 280 -22.97 12.92 -16.34
N ARG A 281 -24.00 12.06 -16.31
CA ARG A 281 -25.26 12.27 -17.05
C ARG A 281 -26.26 13.15 -16.31
N TYR A 282 -26.37 12.96 -15.01
CA TYR A 282 -27.25 13.66 -14.09
C TYR A 282 -26.40 14.21 -12.94
N PRO A 283 -25.80 15.38 -13.12
CA PRO A 283 -24.97 15.97 -12.08
C PRO A 283 -25.80 16.07 -10.79
N TYR A 284 -25.20 15.64 -9.68
CA TYR A 284 -25.75 15.72 -8.31
C TYR A 284 -26.89 14.76 -7.94
N LYS A 285 -27.21 13.77 -8.76
CA LYS A 285 -28.24 12.79 -8.39
C LYS A 285 -27.79 11.89 -7.23
N LEU A 286 -26.48 11.61 -7.13
CA LEU A 286 -25.91 10.78 -6.06
C LEU A 286 -24.87 11.57 -5.26
N SER A 287 -25.13 11.70 -3.95
CA SER A 287 -24.18 12.31 -3.00
C SER A 287 -22.86 11.53 -2.96
N THR A 288 -21.72 12.23 -2.91
CA THR A 288 -20.38 11.63 -2.82
C THR A 288 -19.86 11.54 -1.39
N ARG A 289 -20.68 11.81 -0.37
CA ARG A 289 -20.26 11.72 1.04
C ARG A 289 -19.70 10.35 1.41
N TRP A 290 -20.21 9.28 0.79
CA TRP A 290 -19.71 7.91 0.97
C TRP A 290 -18.21 7.79 0.63
N VAL A 291 -17.67 8.62 -0.29
CA VAL A 291 -16.25 8.61 -0.67
C VAL A 291 -15.35 8.93 0.52
N ARG A 292 -15.75 9.90 1.36
CA ARG A 292 -14.99 10.28 2.57
C ARG A 292 -14.84 9.12 3.54
N TRP A 293 -15.85 8.25 3.60
CA TRP A 293 -15.90 7.10 4.51
C TRP A 293 -15.28 5.84 3.91
N CYS A 294 -15.40 5.65 2.60
CA CYS A 294 -14.75 4.55 1.90
C CYS A 294 -13.22 4.75 1.84
N LEU A 295 -12.73 5.99 1.85
CA LEU A 295 -11.29 6.25 1.77
C LEU A 295 -10.48 5.60 2.92
N PRO A 296 -10.85 5.72 4.21
CA PRO A 296 -10.23 4.96 5.30
C PRO A 296 -10.23 3.45 5.07
N VAL A 297 -11.35 2.89 4.57
CA VAL A 297 -11.48 1.45 4.30
C VAL A 297 -10.56 1.01 3.16
N VAL A 298 -10.56 1.75 2.04
CA VAL A 298 -9.65 1.49 0.91
C VAL A 298 -8.19 1.64 1.35
N THR A 299 -7.89 2.62 2.20
CA THR A 299 -6.55 2.85 2.76
C THR A 299 -6.09 1.69 3.65
N LEU A 300 -7.00 1.12 4.44
CA LEU A 300 -6.75 -0.04 5.30
C LEU A 300 -6.57 -1.34 4.49
N LEU A 301 -7.43 -1.55 3.49
CA LEU A 301 -7.45 -2.76 2.67
C LEU A 301 -6.43 -2.74 1.51
N TYR A 302 -5.80 -1.59 1.26
CA TYR A 302 -4.82 -1.41 0.19
C TYR A 302 -3.75 -2.50 0.16
N ILE A 303 -3.01 -2.65 1.26
CA ILE A 303 -1.91 -3.62 1.35
C ILE A 303 -2.46 -5.06 1.31
N PRO A 304 -3.46 -5.46 2.13
CA PRO A 304 -4.02 -6.81 2.11
C PRO A 304 -4.57 -7.28 0.75
N ILE A 305 -5.29 -6.42 0.02
CA ILE A 305 -5.83 -6.77 -1.31
C ILE A 305 -4.69 -7.02 -2.29
N LEU A 306 -3.70 -6.13 -2.32
CA LEU A 306 -2.60 -6.21 -3.26
C LEU A 306 -1.64 -7.36 -2.93
N THR A 307 -1.38 -7.63 -1.66
CA THR A 307 -0.57 -8.77 -1.22
C THR A 307 -1.24 -10.11 -1.52
N THR A 308 -2.57 -10.18 -1.48
CA THR A 308 -3.31 -11.40 -1.85
C THR A 308 -3.04 -11.77 -3.31
N PHE A 309 -3.12 -10.80 -4.23
CA PHE A 309 -2.84 -11.05 -5.65
C PHE A 309 -1.36 -11.31 -5.93
N VAL A 310 -0.45 -10.50 -5.39
CA VAL A 310 1.00 -10.69 -5.57
C VAL A 310 1.46 -12.02 -4.98
N GLY A 311 1.00 -12.36 -3.77
CA GLY A 311 1.30 -13.62 -3.11
C GLY A 311 0.71 -14.84 -3.83
N SER A 312 -0.47 -14.70 -4.43
CA SER A 312 -1.08 -15.73 -5.28
C SER A 312 -0.26 -15.94 -6.56
N ALA A 313 0.14 -14.86 -7.24
CA ALA A 313 0.99 -14.94 -8.43
C ALA A 313 2.35 -15.57 -8.10
N ALA A 314 2.94 -15.21 -6.96
CA ALA A 314 4.17 -15.82 -6.45
C ALA A 314 4.00 -17.34 -6.24
N CYS A 315 2.92 -17.77 -5.59
CA CYS A 315 2.66 -19.19 -5.36
C CYS A 315 2.51 -19.96 -6.67
N GLN A 316 1.70 -19.44 -7.62
CA GLN A 316 1.48 -20.10 -8.90
C GLN A 316 2.71 -20.11 -9.82
N SER A 317 3.62 -19.14 -9.66
CA SER A 317 4.90 -19.17 -10.37
C SER A 317 5.76 -20.39 -9.98
N LEU A 318 5.62 -20.85 -8.73
CA LEU A 318 6.37 -21.97 -8.15
C LEU A 318 5.71 -23.33 -8.28
N ASN A 319 4.42 -23.36 -8.56
CA ASN A 319 3.60 -24.56 -8.74
C ASN A 319 3.90 -25.24 -10.09
N GLU A 320 5.14 -25.67 -10.29
CA GLU A 320 5.62 -26.36 -11.48
C GLU A 320 6.01 -27.79 -11.15
N PRO A 321 5.70 -28.79 -12.00
CA PRO A 321 6.03 -30.19 -11.73
C PRO A 321 7.54 -30.45 -11.54
N SER A 322 8.37 -29.62 -12.17
CA SER A 322 9.84 -29.69 -12.12
C SER A 322 10.42 -29.23 -10.76
N ASN A 323 9.62 -28.55 -9.94
CA ASN A 323 10.08 -27.97 -8.68
C ASN A 323 9.78 -28.89 -7.50
N ALA A 324 10.81 -29.31 -6.77
CA ALA A 324 10.67 -30.20 -5.61
C ALA A 324 9.76 -29.64 -4.51
N PHE A 325 9.62 -28.31 -4.42
CA PHE A 325 8.73 -27.66 -3.45
C PHE A 325 7.27 -27.60 -3.89
N SER A 326 6.95 -27.94 -5.14
CA SER A 326 5.61 -27.75 -5.71
C SER A 326 4.54 -28.51 -4.92
N LEU A 327 4.82 -29.75 -4.51
CA LEU A 327 3.90 -30.61 -3.78
C LEU A 327 3.56 -30.10 -2.36
N THR A 328 4.41 -29.25 -1.79
CA THR A 328 4.22 -28.74 -0.43
C THR A 328 3.53 -27.37 -0.40
N LEU A 329 3.30 -26.74 -1.56
CA LEU A 329 2.66 -25.44 -1.66
C LEU A 329 1.15 -25.52 -1.37
N ARG A 330 0.61 -24.56 -0.62
CA ARG A 330 -0.84 -24.41 -0.37
C ARG A 330 -1.66 -24.19 -1.65
N CYS A 331 -1.07 -23.64 -2.72
CA CYS A 331 -1.73 -23.48 -4.01
C CYS A 331 -1.69 -24.74 -4.89
N HIS A 332 -0.98 -25.78 -4.47
CA HIS A 332 -0.95 -27.05 -5.16
C HIS A 332 -2.20 -27.85 -4.79
N SER A 333 -3.14 -27.97 -5.73
CA SER A 333 -4.34 -28.80 -5.63
C SER A 333 -4.79 -29.17 -7.03
N PRO A 334 -5.33 -30.39 -7.26
CA PRO A 334 -5.91 -30.76 -8.55
C PRO A 334 -7.08 -29.86 -8.96
N THR A 335 -7.73 -29.18 -8.01
CA THR A 335 -8.83 -28.24 -8.26
C THR A 335 -8.36 -26.83 -8.65
N VAL A 336 -7.06 -26.53 -8.54
CA VAL A 336 -6.50 -25.19 -8.75
C VAL A 336 -5.61 -25.19 -10.00
N PRO A 337 -6.17 -24.87 -11.18
CA PRO A 337 -5.38 -24.78 -12.40
C PRO A 337 -4.38 -23.61 -12.35
N ARG A 338 -3.09 -23.88 -12.57
CA ARG A 338 -1.97 -22.91 -12.46
C ARG A 338 -2.16 -21.65 -13.29
N GLN A 339 -2.32 -21.82 -14.61
CA GLN A 339 -2.36 -20.71 -15.56
C GLN A 339 -3.52 -19.71 -15.34
N PRO A 340 -4.79 -20.14 -15.21
CA PRO A 340 -5.88 -19.20 -15.00
C PRO A 340 -5.77 -18.46 -13.66
N TYR A 341 -5.30 -19.11 -12.58
CA TYR A 341 -5.10 -18.43 -11.30
C TYR A 341 -3.95 -17.41 -11.34
N LEU A 342 -2.87 -17.71 -12.08
CA LEU A 342 -1.79 -16.74 -12.31
C LEU A 342 -2.30 -15.50 -13.06
N TRP A 343 -3.02 -15.69 -14.17
CA TRP A 343 -3.57 -14.58 -14.95
C TRP A 343 -4.63 -13.78 -14.19
N LEU A 344 -5.53 -14.47 -13.49
CA LEU A 344 -6.52 -13.85 -12.62
C LEU A 344 -5.85 -13.00 -11.54
N SER A 345 -4.76 -13.49 -10.95
CA SER A 345 -4.00 -12.75 -9.93
C SER A 345 -3.33 -11.51 -10.51
N LEU A 346 -2.74 -11.61 -11.71
CA LEU A 346 -2.12 -10.47 -12.39
C LEU A 346 -3.14 -9.40 -12.79
N ILE A 347 -4.26 -9.81 -13.41
CA ILE A 347 -5.34 -8.91 -13.80
C ILE A 347 -5.96 -8.27 -12.55
N GLY A 348 -6.24 -9.07 -11.52
CA GLY A 348 -6.74 -8.61 -10.24
C GLY A 348 -5.82 -7.59 -9.57
N TYR A 349 -4.51 -7.85 -9.55
CA TYR A 349 -3.51 -6.90 -9.06
C TYR A 349 -3.54 -5.58 -9.82
N VAL A 350 -3.51 -5.62 -11.16
CA VAL A 350 -3.54 -4.40 -11.99
C VAL A 350 -4.82 -3.60 -11.73
N LEU A 351 -5.99 -4.25 -11.79
CA LEU A 351 -7.28 -3.58 -11.56
C LEU A 351 -7.36 -2.98 -10.16
N ALA A 352 -7.01 -3.76 -9.13
CA ALA A 352 -7.04 -3.30 -7.74
C ALA A 352 -6.06 -2.16 -7.49
N TYR A 353 -4.84 -2.26 -8.02
CA TYR A 353 -3.80 -1.26 -7.84
C TYR A 353 -4.19 0.05 -8.50
N PHE A 354 -4.67 0.03 -9.74
CA PHE A 354 -5.14 1.24 -10.42
C PHE A 354 -6.37 1.84 -9.72
N LEU A 355 -7.37 1.02 -9.38
CA LEU A 355 -8.59 1.50 -8.73
C LEU A 355 -8.28 2.17 -7.38
N THR A 356 -7.56 1.47 -6.50
CA THR A 356 -7.26 1.99 -5.16
C THR A 356 -6.36 3.21 -5.23
N THR A 357 -5.33 3.18 -6.09
CA THR A 357 -4.37 4.28 -6.24
C THR A 357 -5.02 5.55 -6.81
N LEU A 358 -5.83 5.44 -7.86
CA LEU A 358 -6.58 6.58 -8.42
C LEU A 358 -7.59 7.13 -7.41
N PHE A 359 -8.29 6.26 -6.68
CA PHE A 359 -9.24 6.69 -5.67
C PHE A 359 -8.56 7.46 -4.53
N LEU A 360 -7.44 6.92 -4.01
CA LEU A 360 -6.65 7.56 -2.95
C LEU A 360 -6.12 8.93 -3.37
N SER A 361 -5.59 9.05 -4.59
CA SER A 361 -5.04 10.32 -5.04
C SER A 361 -6.11 11.32 -5.44
N SER A 362 -7.32 10.89 -5.84
CA SER A 362 -8.39 11.80 -6.29
C SER A 362 -9.03 12.61 -5.17
N HIS A 363 -8.97 12.10 -3.93
CA HIS A 363 -9.56 12.75 -2.77
C HIS A 363 -8.58 13.74 -2.12
N GLU A 364 -8.68 15.00 -2.53
CA GLU A 364 -8.00 16.12 -1.88
C GLU A 364 -9.04 17.06 -1.30
N ARG A 365 -9.05 17.17 0.02
CA ARG A 365 -9.92 18.08 0.74
C ARG A 365 -9.11 18.94 1.69
N VAL A 366 -9.66 20.10 2.00
CA VAL A 366 -9.18 20.92 3.12
C VAL A 366 -9.55 20.19 4.41
N PRO A 367 -8.62 20.00 5.36
CA PRO A 367 -8.91 19.33 6.62
C PRO A 367 -9.81 20.20 7.51
N ASN A 368 -10.69 19.58 8.29
CA ASN A 368 -11.36 20.32 9.37
C ASN A 368 -10.35 20.61 10.50
N LYS A 369 -10.63 21.65 11.29
CA LYS A 369 -9.77 22.03 12.42
C LYS A 369 -9.58 20.86 13.38
N ASN A 370 -8.32 20.54 13.69
CA ASN A 370 -7.91 19.47 14.61
C ASN A 370 -8.41 18.06 14.22
N GLU A 371 -8.73 17.85 12.94
CA GLU A 371 -9.05 16.53 12.39
C GLU A 371 -7.77 15.81 11.96
N ILE A 372 -7.67 14.51 12.27
CA ILE A 372 -6.63 13.63 11.76
C ILE A 372 -6.95 13.32 10.31
N ALA A 373 -6.37 14.09 9.40
CA ALA A 373 -6.42 13.86 7.97
C ALA A 373 -5.00 13.85 7.38
N TYR A 374 -4.86 13.30 6.19
CA TYR A 374 -3.58 13.16 5.50
C TYR A 374 -3.63 13.79 4.12
N LYS A 375 -2.48 14.32 3.68
CA LYS A 375 -2.29 14.82 2.32
C LYS A 375 -2.30 13.65 1.34
N SER A 376 -3.13 13.72 0.29
CA SER A 376 -3.30 12.64 -0.71
C SER A 376 -1.95 12.16 -1.29
N ILE A 377 -1.07 13.10 -1.64
CA ILE A 377 0.28 12.84 -2.18
C ILE A 377 1.12 11.97 -1.25
N SER A 378 0.98 12.21 0.05
CA SER A 378 1.77 11.52 1.04
C SER A 378 1.21 10.15 1.38
N VAL A 379 -0.11 10.01 1.44
CA VAL A 379 -0.77 8.70 1.59
C VAL A 379 -0.41 7.81 0.42
N ALA A 380 -0.56 8.32 -0.81
CA ALA A 380 -0.20 7.59 -2.02
C ALA A 380 1.27 7.15 -2.02
N PHE A 381 2.19 8.05 -1.67
CA PHE A 381 3.62 7.72 -1.59
C PHE A 381 3.91 6.62 -0.55
N ILE A 382 3.39 6.75 0.66
CA ILE A 382 3.65 5.80 1.74
C ILE A 382 3.03 4.43 1.43
N LYS A 383 1.83 4.38 0.85
CA LYS A 383 1.18 3.13 0.44
C LYS A 383 1.93 2.45 -0.70
N ASN A 384 2.40 3.21 -1.69
CA ASN A 384 3.23 2.68 -2.76
C ASN A 384 4.57 2.13 -2.26
N MET A 385 5.21 2.79 -1.30
CA MET A 385 6.44 2.28 -0.67
C MET A 385 6.19 1.06 0.21
N GLY A 386 5.06 1.02 0.93
CA GLY A 386 4.61 -0.17 1.67
C GLY A 386 4.31 -1.35 0.75
N LEU A 387 3.71 -1.11 -0.42
CA LEU A 387 3.54 -2.13 -1.45
C LEU A 387 4.89 -2.58 -2.02
N LEU A 388 5.84 -1.67 -2.26
CA LEU A 388 7.18 -2.03 -2.72
C LEU A 388 7.89 -2.92 -1.71
N LEU A 389 7.77 -2.63 -0.41
CA LEU A 389 8.23 -3.50 0.66
C LEU A 389 7.60 -4.89 0.51
N ALA A 390 6.27 -4.97 0.40
CA ALA A 390 5.57 -6.24 0.23
C ALA A 390 6.02 -7.04 -1.01
N ILE A 391 6.20 -6.37 -2.15
CA ILE A 391 6.71 -6.97 -3.40
C ILE A 391 8.09 -7.57 -3.18
N VAL A 392 8.98 -6.83 -2.51
CA VAL A 392 10.34 -7.29 -2.19
C VAL A 392 10.31 -8.52 -1.28
N PHE A 393 9.43 -8.54 -0.27
CA PHE A 393 9.30 -9.69 0.62
C PHE A 393 8.65 -10.92 -0.03
N LEU A 394 7.74 -10.73 -0.99
CA LEU A 394 6.96 -11.81 -1.61
C LEU A 394 7.61 -12.40 -2.87
N LEU A 395 8.36 -11.62 -3.63
CA LEU A 395 8.87 -12.04 -4.95
C LEU A 395 10.40 -12.17 -5.03
N VAL A 396 11.16 -11.66 -4.05
CA VAL A 396 12.62 -11.84 -4.01
C VAL A 396 12.96 -13.11 -3.23
N GLU A 397 13.79 -13.97 -3.84
CA GLU A 397 14.21 -15.28 -3.30
C GLU A 397 14.93 -15.17 -1.95
N SER A 398 14.80 -16.19 -1.07
CA SER A 398 15.39 -16.18 0.29
C SER A 398 16.60 -17.07 0.46
N THR A 399 17.47 -17.16 -0.54
CA THR A 399 18.77 -17.82 -0.33
C THR A 399 19.66 -16.93 0.54
N THR A 400 20.62 -17.49 1.28
CA THR A 400 21.46 -16.75 2.26
C THR A 400 22.07 -15.46 1.70
N LYS A 401 22.59 -15.47 0.47
CA LYS A 401 23.11 -14.27 -0.21
C LYS A 401 22.01 -13.30 -0.69
N VAL A 402 20.84 -13.81 -1.08
CA VAL A 402 19.73 -13.01 -1.62
C VAL A 402 18.84 -12.43 -0.50
N ASN A 403 18.78 -13.07 0.67
CA ASN A 403 18.15 -12.55 1.88
C ASN A 403 18.75 -11.23 2.32
N ARG A 404 20.07 -11.09 2.24
CA ARG A 404 20.77 -9.85 2.53
C ARG A 404 20.36 -8.74 1.56
N MET A 405 20.26 -9.05 0.26
CA MET A 405 19.80 -8.09 -0.75
C MET A 405 18.36 -7.63 -0.47
N ARG A 406 17.47 -8.57 -0.14
CA ARG A 406 16.08 -8.30 0.26
C ARG A 406 16.02 -7.38 1.49
N ALA A 407 16.76 -7.70 2.55
CA ALA A 407 16.77 -6.92 3.78
C ALA A 407 17.40 -5.52 3.60
N LEU A 408 18.47 -5.40 2.79
CA LEU A 408 19.07 -4.11 2.43
C LEU A 408 18.09 -3.24 1.64
N LEU A 409 17.40 -3.81 0.66
CA LEU A 409 16.39 -3.10 -0.14
C LEU A 409 15.22 -2.64 0.74
N SER A 410 14.73 -3.50 1.63
CA SER A 410 13.70 -3.15 2.64
C SER A 410 14.16 -2.03 3.57
N THR A 411 15.41 -2.07 4.01
CA THR A 411 16.02 -1.01 4.84
C THR A 411 16.07 0.33 4.10
N ALA A 412 16.47 0.33 2.82
CA ALA A 412 16.50 1.53 1.99
C ALA A 412 15.10 2.12 1.75
N ILE A 413 14.09 1.26 1.53
CA ILE A 413 12.69 1.68 1.37
C ILE A 413 12.18 2.33 2.66
N LEU A 414 12.37 1.67 3.82
CA LEU A 414 11.93 2.18 5.12
C LEU A 414 12.64 3.47 5.51
N PHE A 415 13.94 3.58 5.26
CA PHE A 415 14.69 4.81 5.46
C PHE A 415 14.13 5.95 4.61
N THR A 416 13.82 5.69 3.34
CA THR A 416 13.18 6.67 2.45
C THR A 416 11.81 7.10 2.98
N MET A 417 11.00 6.17 3.50
CA MET A 417 9.70 6.48 4.12
C MET A 417 9.86 7.38 5.36
N ILE A 418 10.86 7.12 6.21
CA ILE A 418 11.17 7.93 7.41
C ILE A 418 11.57 9.35 6.99
N CYS A 419 12.55 9.48 6.09
CA CYS A 419 13.00 10.78 5.60
C CYS A 419 11.86 11.57 4.95
N TYR A 420 11.00 10.91 4.18
CA TYR A 420 9.83 11.54 3.57
C TYR A 420 8.82 12.00 4.62
N ASN A 421 8.52 11.17 5.63
CA ASN A 421 7.59 11.49 6.70
C ASN A 421 8.05 12.72 7.51
N ILE A 422 9.35 12.76 7.86
CA ILE A 422 9.97 13.90 8.57
C ILE A 422 9.91 15.18 7.71
N LYS A 423 10.27 15.09 6.43
CA LYS A 423 10.35 16.27 5.56
C LYS A 423 8.98 16.85 5.20
N THR A 424 7.99 16.00 4.95
CA THR A 424 6.72 16.43 4.33
C THR A 424 5.56 16.58 5.28
N SER A 425 5.67 16.05 6.52
CA SER A 425 4.60 16.06 7.53
C SER A 425 3.26 15.65 6.93
N PRO A 426 3.08 14.36 6.61
CA PRO A 426 2.00 13.90 5.75
C PRO A 426 0.60 13.99 6.38
N CYS A 427 0.51 13.95 7.71
CA CYS A 427 -0.69 14.30 8.47
C CYS A 427 -0.73 15.80 8.72
N TYR A 428 -1.92 16.39 8.76
CA TYR A 428 -2.09 17.76 9.20
C TYR A 428 -1.81 17.94 10.70
N VAL A 429 -1.85 16.86 11.50
CA VAL A 429 -1.56 16.89 12.94
C VAL A 429 -0.12 16.46 13.20
N ASP A 430 0.70 17.35 13.75
CA ASP A 430 2.15 17.12 13.89
C ASP A 430 2.48 15.97 14.85
N LYS A 431 1.73 15.83 15.95
CA LYS A 431 1.91 14.70 16.90
C LYS A 431 1.70 13.34 16.24
N ILE A 432 0.77 13.25 15.28
CA ILE A 432 0.51 12.00 14.55
C ILE A 432 1.69 11.67 13.63
N ASN A 433 2.30 12.67 12.98
CA ASN A 433 3.51 12.46 12.18
C ASN A 433 4.68 11.95 13.04
N PHE A 434 4.79 12.44 14.27
CA PHE A 434 5.80 12.00 15.23
C PHE A 434 5.64 10.51 15.59
N PHE A 435 4.45 10.08 16.02
CA PHE A 435 4.18 8.67 16.33
C PHE A 435 4.37 7.76 15.10
N ARG A 436 3.97 8.23 13.91
CA ARG A 436 4.19 7.49 12.66
C ARG A 436 5.68 7.30 12.37
N THR A 437 6.51 8.29 12.63
CA THR A 437 7.97 8.18 12.48
C THR A 437 8.53 7.10 13.40
N GLY A 438 8.11 7.09 14.68
CA GLY A 438 8.50 6.05 15.64
C GLY A 438 8.10 4.65 15.17
N SER A 439 6.90 4.50 14.61
CA SER A 439 6.43 3.23 14.05
C SER A 439 7.31 2.73 12.89
N PHE A 440 7.73 3.61 11.98
CA PHE A 440 8.63 3.24 10.88
C PHE A 440 10.05 2.90 11.36
N VAL A 441 10.55 3.59 12.39
CA VAL A 441 11.85 3.28 13.00
C VAL A 441 11.83 1.90 13.68
N ALA A 442 10.73 1.54 14.34
CA ALA A 442 10.56 0.20 14.91
C ALA A 442 10.55 -0.90 13.83
N ILE A 443 9.88 -0.67 12.69
CA ILE A 443 9.90 -1.59 11.54
C ILE A 443 11.30 -1.66 10.92
N LEU A 444 11.99 -0.53 10.80
CA LEU A 444 13.37 -0.45 10.31
C LEU A 444 14.32 -1.27 11.18
N TRP A 445 14.19 -1.19 12.50
CA TRP A 445 14.96 -2.01 13.44
C TRP A 445 14.77 -3.50 13.18
N THR A 446 13.53 -3.96 13.07
CA THR A 446 13.24 -5.38 12.78
C THR A 446 13.80 -5.79 11.42
N SER A 447 13.70 -4.94 10.39
CA SER A 447 14.26 -5.21 9.06
C SER A 447 15.81 -5.27 9.07
N ALA A 448 16.46 -4.38 9.81
CA ALA A 448 17.92 -4.37 9.95
C ALA A 448 18.41 -5.61 10.70
N LEU A 449 17.67 -6.04 11.74
CA LEU A 449 17.99 -7.26 12.48
C LEU A 449 17.94 -8.50 11.57
N VAL A 450 16.93 -8.60 10.70
CA VAL A 450 16.88 -9.68 9.69
C VAL A 450 18.10 -9.67 8.77
N ALA A 451 18.58 -8.48 8.35
CA ALA A 451 19.77 -8.37 7.51
C ALA A 451 21.03 -8.91 8.20
N VAL A 452 21.20 -8.58 9.49
CA VAL A 452 22.36 -8.98 10.30
C VAL A 452 22.33 -10.49 10.62
N LEU A 453 21.16 -10.98 11.05
CA LEU A 453 20.99 -12.37 11.45
C LEU A 453 21.01 -13.33 10.25
N SER A 454 20.67 -12.86 9.04
CA SER A 454 20.72 -13.70 7.83
C SER A 454 22.14 -14.06 7.39
N ASP A 455 23.18 -13.32 7.80
CA ASP A 455 24.57 -13.53 7.38
C ASP A 455 25.35 -14.42 8.35
N SER A 456 24.78 -14.70 9.51
CA SER A 456 25.46 -15.38 10.60
C SER A 456 24.71 -16.65 10.98
N ASN A 457 25.40 -17.79 11.10
CA ASN A 457 24.91 -18.99 11.80
C ASN A 457 24.52 -18.70 13.28
N ALA A 458 24.59 -17.43 13.69
CA ALA A 458 24.17 -16.90 14.97
C ALA A 458 22.72 -17.23 15.32
N ILE A 459 21.80 -17.39 14.35
CA ILE A 459 20.40 -17.75 14.69
C ILE A 459 20.31 -19.15 15.28
N GLU A 460 21.08 -20.11 14.76
CA GLU A 460 21.16 -21.46 15.32
C GLU A 460 21.74 -21.44 16.75
N ASN A 461 22.66 -20.50 17.02
CA ASN A 461 23.29 -20.34 18.32
C ASN A 461 22.47 -19.49 19.32
N LEU A 462 21.63 -18.56 18.85
CA LEU A 462 20.91 -17.59 19.69
C LEU A 462 19.55 -18.13 20.16
N GLY A 463 18.96 -19.10 19.47
CA GLY A 463 17.64 -19.62 19.81
C GLY A 463 16.49 -18.60 19.62
N PRO A 464 15.26 -19.06 19.36
CA PRO A 464 14.13 -18.19 19.00
C PRO A 464 13.74 -17.21 20.12
N GLY A 465 13.88 -17.60 21.38
CA GLY A 465 13.56 -16.75 22.54
C GLY A 465 14.45 -15.50 22.63
N THR A 466 15.76 -15.66 22.41
CA THR A 466 16.72 -14.55 22.44
C THR A 466 16.48 -13.59 21.29
N VAL A 467 16.17 -14.10 20.09
CA VAL A 467 15.85 -13.26 18.92
C VAL A 467 14.62 -12.39 19.19
N ILE A 468 13.56 -12.96 19.76
CA ILE A 468 12.36 -12.18 20.15
C ILE A 468 12.72 -11.16 21.24
N SER A 469 13.54 -11.53 22.23
CA SER A 469 13.98 -10.61 23.26
C SER A 469 14.76 -9.42 22.68
N ILE A 470 15.64 -9.64 21.69
CA ILE A 470 16.39 -8.57 21.01
C ILE A 470 15.44 -7.62 20.27
N VAL A 471 14.42 -8.15 19.59
CA VAL A 471 13.39 -7.34 18.92
C VAL A 471 12.67 -6.46 19.93
N LEU A 472 12.14 -7.06 21.01
CA LEU A 472 11.38 -6.34 22.03
C LEU A 472 12.23 -5.30 22.77
N THR A 473 13.46 -5.64 23.15
CA THR A 473 14.38 -4.70 23.80
C THR A 473 14.68 -3.50 22.90
N GLY A 474 14.91 -3.73 21.60
CA GLY A 474 15.10 -2.65 20.64
C GLY A 474 13.87 -1.76 20.49
N TRP A 475 12.65 -2.33 20.47
CA TRP A 475 11.41 -1.54 20.44
C TRP A 475 11.21 -0.72 21.70
N VAL A 476 11.45 -1.28 22.88
CA VAL A 476 11.36 -0.55 24.16
C VAL A 476 12.35 0.61 24.17
N PHE A 477 13.59 0.38 23.71
CA PHE A 477 14.59 1.43 23.61
C PHE A 477 14.18 2.55 22.63
N ILE A 478 13.67 2.20 21.44
CA ILE A 478 13.18 3.16 20.44
C ILE A 478 12.02 3.96 21.02
N LEU A 479 11.05 3.29 21.67
CA LEU A 479 9.90 3.94 22.29
C LEU A 479 10.35 4.91 23.39
N PHE A 480 11.27 4.50 24.25
CA PHE A 480 11.85 5.36 25.29
C PHE A 480 12.52 6.59 24.68
N MET A 481 13.38 6.42 23.66
CA MET A 481 14.05 7.53 22.98
C MET A 481 13.06 8.48 22.30
N PHE A 482 12.01 7.96 21.67
CA PHE A 482 10.95 8.78 21.07
C PHE A 482 10.14 9.52 22.13
N ILE A 483 9.82 8.91 23.25
CA ILE A 483 9.14 9.60 24.36
C ILE A 483 10.01 10.73 24.91
N LEU A 484 11.31 10.47 25.10
CA LEU A 484 12.25 11.48 25.56
C LEU A 484 12.37 12.66 24.57
N LEU A 485 12.49 12.38 23.27
CA LEU A 485 12.47 13.42 22.23
C LEU A 485 11.15 14.18 22.21
N TYR A 486 10.02 13.50 22.39
CA TYR A 486 8.71 14.13 22.47
C TYR A 486 8.65 15.13 23.63
N PHE A 487 9.13 14.76 24.82
CA PHE A 487 9.19 15.68 25.96
C PHE A 487 10.11 16.88 25.69
N ILE A 488 11.27 16.67 25.08
CA ILE A 488 12.21 17.76 24.77
C ILE A 488 11.61 18.77 23.77
N TYR A 489 10.93 18.29 22.72
CA TYR A 489 10.43 19.13 21.63
C TYR A 489 9.03 19.69 21.87
N TYR A 490 8.14 18.94 22.51
CA TYR A 490 6.72 19.31 22.64
C TYR A 490 6.28 19.64 24.07
N ALA A 491 7.05 19.30 25.12
CA ALA A 491 6.70 19.64 26.49
C ALA A 491 7.33 20.95 27.00
N ARG A 492 8.15 21.64 26.19
CA ARG A 492 8.50 23.03 26.47
C ARG A 492 7.29 23.92 26.14
N PRO A 493 6.76 24.71 27.09
CA PRO A 493 5.73 25.67 26.78
C PRO A 493 6.29 26.65 25.76
N SER A 494 5.60 26.80 24.64
CA SER A 494 5.89 27.80 23.62
C SER A 494 5.93 29.18 24.30
N ALA A 495 7.12 29.76 24.39
CA ALA A 495 7.26 31.19 24.63
C ALA A 495 6.67 31.91 23.41
N VAL A 496 5.45 32.39 23.56
CA VAL A 496 4.73 33.32 22.66
C VAL A 496 5.31 34.71 22.93
N PRO A 497 5.59 35.57 21.92
CA PRO A 497 4.60 36.13 20.98
C PRO A 497 4.63 35.55 19.56
#